data_AF-A0A117RU58-F1
#
_entry.id   AF-A0A117RU58-F1
#
_cell.length_a   1.000
_cell.length_b   1.000
_cell.length_c   1.000
_cell.angle_alpha   90.00
_cell.angle_beta   90.00
_cell.angle_gamma   90.00
#
_symmetry.space_group_name_H-M   'P 1'
#
loop_
_entity.id
_entity.type
_entity.pdbx_description
1 polymer ?
#
loop_
_entity_poly.entity_id
_entity_poly.type
_entity_poly.pdbx_seq_one_letter_code
_entity_poly.pdbx_strand_id
1 'polypeptide(L)'
;MRRPGSVRTLLSCLSATSLSVGLMALGGGAALAAPDAPSAATPAAAKPRPAPVVAPYFETWTGQSPAELAAASGNTYLTLAFLQTSTPGSCTAYWDGDTGRPIAKDAFGRDIARLQARGGNAIPSFGGWSADTTGTELADSCTDVDAIAAVFKSLVTTYGITRIDLDVEGDSIDNAAGIDRRNKAIAKVERWAEHTGRSVRFSYTLPTSTTGLAANGLAVLRNAVDNGARVDVVNLMTFDYYDGATHDMAADTATAATGLHGQLAALYPKKSSTKLWNMIGVIEMPGIDDYGPEETFTTENAVTVEKWAEARGINTLSFWALQRDNGGCVGTGGSDSCSGIAQDTWYFSHTFEALAAAHHAHP
;
A
#
# COMPACT_ATOMS: atom_id res chain seq x y z
N MET A 1 -55.97 45.71 9.55
CA MET A 1 -56.30 45.36 10.95
C MET A 1 -55.10 45.75 11.82
N ARG A 2 -55.39 46.50 12.89
CA ARG A 2 -54.57 46.94 14.05
C ARG A 2 -53.06 47.27 13.85
N ARG A 3 -52.84 48.58 13.71
CA ARG A 3 -51.70 49.46 14.11
C ARG A 3 -51.10 49.17 15.51
N PRO A 4 -50.09 49.92 16.03
CA PRO A 4 -49.03 50.78 15.42
C PRO A 4 -47.62 50.40 15.95
N GLY A 5 -46.49 50.89 15.39
CA GLY A 5 -45.75 52.13 15.76
C GLY A 5 -45.05 51.98 17.13
N SER A 6 -43.84 52.44 17.43
CA SER A 6 -42.89 53.41 16.87
C SER A 6 -41.89 53.66 18.03
N VAL A 7 -40.56 53.75 17.86
CA VAL A 7 -39.75 54.98 17.92
C VAL A 7 -38.38 54.60 18.51
N ARG A 8 -37.34 55.22 17.92
CA ARG A 8 -35.92 55.35 18.28
C ARG A 8 -35.60 55.47 19.79
N THR A 9 -34.34 55.20 20.18
CA THR A 9 -33.32 56.24 20.49
C THR A 9 -32.13 55.70 21.33
N LEU A 10 -30.91 56.01 20.86
CA LEU A 10 -29.60 56.32 21.49
C LEU A 10 -29.18 55.62 22.80
N LEU A 11 -28.02 54.94 22.85
CA LEU A 11 -26.62 55.42 22.98
C LEU A 11 -26.17 55.59 24.46
N SER A 12 -25.05 54.92 24.76
CA SER A 12 -23.93 55.43 25.58
C SER A 12 -23.88 55.28 27.11
N CYS A 13 -22.77 54.63 27.54
CA CYS A 13 -21.72 55.14 28.44
C CYS A 13 -21.51 54.55 29.86
N LEU A 14 -20.25 54.10 30.05
CA LEU A 14 -19.30 54.25 31.17
C LEU A 14 -19.67 53.73 32.59
N SER A 15 -18.93 52.76 33.14
CA SER A 15 -17.62 52.82 33.87
C SER A 15 -17.73 53.18 35.36
N ALA A 16 -17.26 52.30 36.26
CA ALA A 16 -16.57 52.67 37.51
C ALA A 16 -16.02 51.45 38.29
N THR A 17 -14.70 51.48 38.53
CA THR A 17 -13.88 50.93 39.64
C THR A 17 -14.44 51.27 41.04
N SER A 18 -14.17 50.65 42.20
CA SER A 18 -12.99 49.97 42.79
C SER A 18 -13.30 49.54 44.25
N LEU A 19 -12.38 48.75 44.84
CA LEU A 19 -11.86 48.77 46.23
C LEU A 19 -12.27 47.68 47.25
N SER A 20 -11.21 47.25 47.94
CA SER A 20 -10.93 46.06 48.75
C SER A 20 -11.37 46.15 50.22
N VAL A 21 -11.52 45.00 50.90
CA VAL A 21 -11.28 44.87 52.35
C VAL A 21 -10.66 43.49 52.63
N GLY A 22 -9.55 43.47 53.36
CA GLY A 22 -8.89 42.26 53.86
C GLY A 22 -9.24 41.98 55.33
N LEU A 23 -9.00 40.74 55.75
CA LEU A 23 -8.96 40.37 57.17
C LEU A 23 -7.91 39.26 57.37
N MET A 24 -6.88 39.55 58.18
CA MET A 24 -5.91 38.59 58.67
C MET A 24 -6.41 37.93 59.96
N ALA A 25 -6.14 36.63 60.12
CA ALA A 25 -6.03 35.97 61.42
C ALA A 25 -4.80 35.05 61.41
N LEU A 26 -3.95 35.21 62.42
CA LEU A 26 -2.73 34.45 62.69
C LEU A 26 -3.05 33.25 63.60
N GLY A 27 -2.37 32.13 63.38
CA GLY A 27 -2.30 30.99 64.31
C GLY A 27 -1.43 29.87 63.75
N GLY A 28 -0.26 29.64 64.36
CA GLY A 28 0.79 28.78 63.82
C GLY A 28 0.70 27.28 64.17
N GLY A 29 1.55 26.50 63.48
CA GLY A 29 2.04 25.19 63.94
C GLY A 29 1.54 23.97 63.15
N ALA A 30 2.37 23.47 62.23
CA ALA A 30 2.66 22.05 61.95
C ALA A 30 3.04 21.87 60.46
N ALA A 31 4.32 21.57 60.21
CA ALA A 31 4.75 21.01 58.93
C ALA A 31 4.28 19.56 58.85
N LEU A 32 3.38 19.26 57.91
CA LEU A 32 3.07 17.91 57.47
C LEU A 32 3.27 17.87 55.96
N ALA A 33 4.23 17.05 55.52
CA ALA A 33 4.49 16.75 54.13
C ALA A 33 3.23 16.14 53.49
N ALA A 34 2.74 16.77 52.42
CA ALA A 34 1.73 16.17 51.57
C ALA A 34 2.39 15.08 50.70
N PRO A 35 1.76 13.91 50.52
CA PRO A 35 2.30 12.86 49.67
C PRO A 35 2.25 13.29 48.20
N ASP A 36 3.36 13.05 47.49
CA ASP A 36 3.47 13.20 46.03
C ASP A 36 2.35 12.42 45.34
N ALA A 37 1.38 13.15 44.78
CA ALA A 37 0.42 12.56 43.86
C ALA A 37 1.17 12.20 42.57
N PRO A 38 1.06 10.96 42.05
CA PRO A 38 1.70 10.59 40.80
C PRO A 38 1.13 11.47 39.68
N SER A 39 2.03 12.22 39.02
CA SER A 39 1.71 12.95 37.80
C SER A 39 1.20 11.95 36.77
N ALA A 40 -0.10 12.00 36.48
CA ALA A 40 -0.71 11.24 35.41
C ALA A 40 -0.08 11.71 34.10
N ALA A 41 0.89 10.93 33.61
CA ALA A 41 1.45 11.13 32.29
C ALA A 41 0.30 11.09 31.27
N THR A 42 0.09 12.19 30.58
CA THR A 42 -0.81 12.27 29.45
C THR A 42 -0.34 11.23 28.43
N PRO A 43 -1.20 10.33 27.92
CA PRO A 43 -0.79 9.41 26.87
C PRO A 43 -0.24 10.23 25.71
N ALA A 44 1.03 10.01 25.35
CA ALA A 44 1.56 10.59 24.13
C ALA A 44 0.64 10.16 22.98
N ALA A 45 0.02 11.12 22.30
CA ALA A 45 -0.82 10.85 21.15
C ALA A 45 0.00 9.98 20.19
N ALA A 46 -0.49 8.77 19.91
CA ALA A 46 0.15 7.89 18.96
C ALA A 46 0.24 8.63 17.62
N LYS A 47 1.41 8.64 16.98
CA LYS A 47 1.54 9.23 15.64
C LYS A 47 0.49 8.59 14.72
N PRO A 48 -0.23 9.37 13.90
CA PRO A 48 -1.22 8.83 12.98
C PRO A 48 -0.60 7.75 12.10
N ARG A 49 -1.31 6.63 11.92
CA ARG A 49 -0.88 5.59 10.97
C ARG A 49 -0.96 6.15 9.55
N PRO A 50 -0.02 5.80 8.65
CA PRO A 50 -0.18 6.09 7.23
C PRO A 50 -1.55 5.58 6.75
N ALA A 51 -2.21 6.36 5.90
CA ALA A 51 -3.47 5.94 5.29
C ALA A 51 -3.26 4.62 4.52
N PRO A 52 -4.21 3.67 4.61
CA PRO A 52 -4.17 2.50 3.76
C PRO A 52 -4.31 2.91 2.30
N VAL A 53 -3.74 2.10 1.41
CA VAL A 53 -3.76 2.33 -0.04
C VAL A 53 -4.56 1.23 -0.71
N VAL A 54 -5.48 1.59 -1.59
CA VAL A 54 -6.15 0.65 -2.50
C VAL A 54 -5.58 0.89 -3.88
N ALA A 55 -4.78 -0.05 -4.38
CA ALA A 55 -4.04 0.10 -5.62
C ALA A 55 -4.08 -1.19 -6.44
N PRO A 56 -5.17 -1.47 -7.18
CA PRO A 56 -5.22 -2.62 -8.07
C PRO A 56 -4.12 -2.52 -9.13
N TYR A 57 -3.71 -3.69 -9.62
CA TYR A 57 -2.75 -3.77 -10.70
C TYR A 57 -3.38 -3.33 -12.02
N PHE A 58 -2.60 -2.66 -12.85
CA PHE A 58 -2.98 -2.22 -14.19
C PHE A 58 -1.99 -2.81 -15.19
N GLU A 59 -2.53 -3.55 -16.15
CA GLU A 59 -1.77 -4.17 -17.23
C GLU A 59 -1.33 -3.13 -18.27
N THR A 60 -0.04 -2.77 -18.27
CA THR A 60 0.49 -1.67 -19.09
C THR A 60 0.59 -1.99 -20.58
N TRP A 61 0.49 -3.26 -20.98
CA TRP A 61 0.58 -3.70 -22.38
C TRP A 61 -0.72 -3.55 -23.17
N THR A 62 -1.86 -3.39 -22.48
CA THR A 62 -3.21 -3.32 -23.10
C THR A 62 -3.44 -2.12 -24.02
N GLY A 63 -2.62 -1.07 -23.90
CA GLY A 63 -2.78 0.19 -24.64
C GLY A 63 -3.87 1.11 -24.10
N GLN A 64 -4.55 0.72 -23.01
CA GLN A 64 -5.50 1.56 -22.29
C GLN A 64 -4.77 2.65 -21.48
N SER A 65 -5.48 3.73 -21.12
CA SER A 65 -4.93 4.77 -20.23
C SER A 65 -5.15 4.38 -18.76
N PRO A 66 -4.09 4.32 -17.93
CA PRO A 66 -4.23 4.11 -16.49
C PRO A 66 -5.12 5.17 -15.82
N ALA A 67 -5.00 6.43 -16.25
CA ALA A 67 -5.77 7.52 -15.64
C ALA A 67 -7.26 7.45 -15.99
N GLU A 68 -7.60 7.03 -17.21
CA GLU A 68 -8.99 6.87 -17.64
C GLU A 68 -9.65 5.68 -16.93
N LEU A 69 -8.98 4.53 -16.85
CA LEU A 69 -9.52 3.37 -16.13
C LEU A 69 -9.66 3.64 -14.64
N ALA A 70 -8.66 4.28 -14.00
CA ALA A 70 -8.76 4.70 -12.61
C ALA A 70 -9.91 5.70 -12.37
N ALA A 71 -10.19 6.59 -13.33
CA ALA A 71 -11.33 7.50 -13.22
C ALA A 71 -12.67 6.77 -13.36
N ALA A 72 -12.74 5.74 -14.20
CA ALA A 72 -13.93 4.92 -14.42
C ALA A 72 -14.23 4.00 -13.23
N SER A 73 -13.20 3.37 -12.65
CA SER A 73 -13.34 2.46 -11.51
C SER A 73 -13.43 3.16 -10.16
N GLY A 74 -13.08 4.45 -10.11
CA GLY A 74 -13.02 5.26 -8.90
C GLY A 74 -11.63 5.29 -8.24
N ASN A 75 -10.77 4.30 -8.51
CA ASN A 75 -9.46 4.19 -7.87
C ASN A 75 -8.61 5.46 -8.08
N THR A 76 -7.83 5.84 -7.07
CA THR A 76 -6.90 6.97 -7.15
C THR A 76 -5.45 6.51 -7.20
N TYR A 77 -5.15 5.33 -6.67
CA TYR A 77 -3.85 4.67 -6.81
C TYR A 77 -3.97 3.46 -7.74
N LEU A 78 -2.92 3.20 -8.51
CA LEU A 78 -2.76 2.00 -9.33
C LEU A 78 -1.34 1.46 -9.20
N THR A 79 -1.21 0.14 -9.19
CA THR A 79 0.08 -0.55 -9.36
C THR A 79 0.27 -0.84 -10.85
N LEU A 80 1.30 -0.29 -11.49
CA LEU A 80 1.48 -0.42 -12.94
C LEU A 80 2.39 -1.60 -13.25
N ALA A 81 1.81 -2.67 -13.82
CA ALA A 81 2.49 -3.92 -14.18
C ALA A 81 2.86 -3.96 -15.67
N PHE A 82 4.07 -4.34 -16.07
CA PHE A 82 5.28 -4.45 -15.26
C PHE A 82 6.40 -3.65 -15.92
N LEU A 83 7.46 -3.39 -15.16
CA LEU A 83 8.76 -2.96 -15.65
C LEU A 83 9.69 -4.16 -15.68
N GLN A 84 10.32 -4.38 -16.82
CA GLN A 84 11.31 -5.42 -17.01
C GLN A 84 12.38 -4.94 -17.98
N THR A 85 13.48 -5.67 -18.06
CA THR A 85 14.47 -5.44 -19.10
C THR A 85 13.98 -6.04 -20.42
N SER A 86 14.44 -5.50 -21.56
CA SER A 86 14.04 -6.02 -22.87
C SER A 86 14.71 -7.34 -23.24
N THR A 87 15.78 -7.71 -22.55
CA THR A 87 16.56 -8.94 -22.78
C THR A 87 17.43 -9.22 -21.55
N PRO A 88 17.70 -10.49 -21.21
CA PRO A 88 18.63 -10.84 -20.14
C PRO A 88 20.01 -10.22 -20.36
N GLY A 89 20.65 -9.78 -19.28
CA GLY A 89 21.95 -9.09 -19.29
C GLY A 89 21.87 -7.58 -19.48
N SER A 90 20.69 -7.02 -19.79
CA SER A 90 20.47 -5.58 -19.84
C SER A 90 20.31 -4.96 -18.44
N CYS A 91 20.68 -3.69 -18.31
CA CYS A 91 20.48 -2.88 -17.11
C CYS A 91 19.47 -1.73 -17.32
N THR A 92 18.74 -1.74 -18.43
CA THR A 92 17.69 -0.75 -18.72
C THR A 92 16.32 -1.40 -18.64
N ALA A 93 15.43 -0.82 -17.85
CA ALA A 93 14.05 -1.26 -17.74
C ALA A 93 13.11 -0.44 -18.64
N TYR A 94 12.11 -1.12 -19.16
CA TYR A 94 11.05 -0.58 -20.01
C TYR A 94 9.72 -1.12 -19.51
N TRP A 95 8.64 -0.38 -19.77
CA TRP A 95 7.30 -0.89 -19.52
C TRP A 95 7.04 -2.08 -20.43
N ASP A 96 6.67 -3.22 -19.84
CA ASP A 96 6.50 -4.51 -20.52
C ASP A 96 7.75 -5.00 -21.27
N GLY A 97 8.94 -4.45 -20.97
CA GLY A 97 10.16 -4.75 -21.72
C GLY A 97 10.19 -4.16 -23.14
N ASP A 98 9.16 -3.40 -23.53
CA ASP A 98 9.04 -2.76 -24.83
C ASP A 98 9.98 -1.54 -24.91
N THR A 99 11.02 -1.64 -25.74
CA THR A 99 11.98 -0.54 -25.95
C THR A 99 11.35 0.77 -26.44
N GLY A 100 10.14 0.72 -27.02
CA GLY A 100 9.35 1.90 -27.38
C GLY A 100 8.66 2.59 -26.20
N ARG A 101 8.66 1.98 -25.01
CA ARG A 101 8.04 2.49 -23.78
C ARG A 101 9.06 2.61 -22.65
N PRO A 102 10.06 3.50 -22.78
CA PRO A 102 11.03 3.72 -21.71
C PRO A 102 10.40 4.38 -20.48
N ILE A 103 11.16 4.40 -19.38
CA ILE A 103 10.87 5.27 -18.24
C ILE A 103 11.04 6.73 -18.67
N ALA A 104 9.97 7.32 -19.19
CA ALA A 104 9.95 8.66 -19.75
C ALA A 104 8.56 9.28 -19.64
N LYS A 105 8.51 10.62 -19.62
CA LYS A 105 7.24 11.36 -19.51
C LYS A 105 6.26 11.06 -20.65
N ASP A 106 6.77 10.77 -21.84
CA ASP A 106 5.96 10.48 -23.03
C ASP A 106 5.35 9.07 -23.05
N ALA A 107 5.82 8.15 -22.20
CA ALA A 107 5.17 6.86 -21.97
C ALA A 107 3.95 7.05 -21.04
N PHE A 108 4.12 6.86 -19.73
CA PHE A 108 3.02 6.96 -18.75
C PHE A 108 3.01 8.26 -17.94
N GLY A 109 3.90 9.22 -18.21
CA GLY A 109 4.02 10.43 -17.39
C GLY A 109 2.75 11.29 -17.34
N ARG A 110 2.00 11.37 -18.45
CA ARG A 110 0.72 12.10 -18.50
C ARG A 110 -0.35 11.43 -17.62
N ASP A 111 -0.47 10.11 -17.68
CA ASP A 111 -1.47 9.38 -16.88
C ASP A 111 -1.12 9.40 -15.39
N ILE A 112 0.15 9.20 -15.05
CA ILE A 112 0.61 9.29 -13.65
C ILE A 112 0.35 10.69 -13.08
N ALA A 113 0.61 11.76 -13.84
CA ALA A 113 0.29 13.11 -13.41
C ALA A 113 -1.22 13.34 -13.20
N ARG A 114 -2.10 12.70 -13.99
CA ARG A 114 -3.56 12.77 -13.82
C ARG A 114 -4.03 12.01 -12.58
N LEU A 115 -3.45 10.85 -12.25
CA LEU A 115 -3.69 10.15 -10.99
C LEU A 115 -3.31 11.03 -9.79
N GLN A 116 -2.12 11.65 -9.87
CA GLN A 116 -1.62 12.58 -8.85
C GLN A 116 -2.53 13.79 -8.67
N ALA A 117 -3.05 14.36 -9.76
CA ALA A 117 -4.01 15.47 -9.71
C ALA A 117 -5.35 15.10 -9.05
N ARG A 118 -5.71 13.80 -9.01
CA ARG A 118 -6.87 13.26 -8.29
C ARG A 118 -6.57 12.86 -6.84
N GLY A 119 -5.37 13.16 -6.33
CA GLY A 119 -4.97 12.90 -4.95
C GLY A 119 -4.41 11.50 -4.69
N GLY A 120 -4.19 10.69 -5.74
CA GLY A 120 -3.52 9.40 -5.63
C GLY A 120 -2.13 9.38 -6.25
N ASN A 121 -1.63 8.21 -6.64
CA ASN A 121 -0.33 8.06 -7.31
C ASN A 121 -0.22 6.71 -8.02
N ALA A 122 0.74 6.57 -8.93
CA ALA A 122 1.12 5.27 -9.47
C ALA A 122 2.17 4.59 -8.59
N ILE A 123 2.14 3.26 -8.55
CA ILE A 123 3.14 2.39 -7.96
C ILE A 123 3.71 1.53 -9.10
N PRO A 124 4.82 1.93 -9.76
CA PRO A 124 5.44 1.10 -10.78
C PRO A 124 5.91 -0.23 -10.16
N SER A 125 5.53 -1.36 -10.76
CA SER A 125 5.94 -2.69 -10.31
C SER A 125 6.96 -3.30 -11.28
N PHE A 126 8.02 -3.91 -10.75
CA PHE A 126 8.97 -4.71 -11.52
C PHE A 126 8.67 -6.20 -11.36
N GLY A 127 9.08 -7.00 -12.34
CA GLY A 127 9.00 -8.46 -12.27
C GLY A 127 7.68 -8.98 -12.85
N GLY A 128 7.03 -9.87 -12.11
CA GLY A 128 5.85 -10.61 -12.51
C GLY A 128 6.23 -11.87 -13.29
N TRP A 129 5.34 -12.88 -13.28
CA TRP A 129 5.58 -14.22 -13.83
C TRP A 129 6.44 -14.28 -15.11
N SER A 130 6.12 -13.47 -16.12
CA SER A 130 6.87 -13.49 -17.39
C SER A 130 8.30 -12.97 -17.26
N ALA A 131 8.53 -11.89 -16.51
CA ALA A 131 9.88 -11.34 -16.33
C ALA A 131 10.75 -12.30 -15.53
N ASP A 132 10.13 -12.89 -14.52
CA ASP A 132 10.79 -13.68 -13.48
C ASP A 132 11.20 -15.07 -13.97
N THR A 133 10.49 -15.61 -14.98
CA THR A 133 10.82 -16.90 -15.62
C THR A 133 11.67 -16.75 -16.89
N THR A 134 11.88 -15.53 -17.39
CA THR A 134 12.68 -15.27 -18.59
C THR A 134 14.03 -14.62 -18.30
N GLY A 135 14.34 -14.38 -17.02
CA GLY A 135 15.57 -13.71 -16.59
C GLY A 135 15.62 -12.24 -17.02
N THR A 136 14.46 -11.62 -17.26
CA THR A 136 14.35 -10.22 -17.65
C THR A 136 13.92 -9.31 -16.50
N GLU A 137 13.58 -9.85 -15.33
CA GLU A 137 13.50 -9.05 -14.09
C GLU A 137 14.80 -8.28 -13.90
N LEU A 138 14.69 -7.02 -13.45
CA LEU A 138 15.80 -6.07 -13.47
C LEU A 138 17.02 -6.57 -12.68
N ALA A 139 16.79 -7.05 -11.46
CA ALA A 139 17.85 -7.55 -10.60
C ALA A 139 18.30 -8.97 -10.96
N ASP A 140 17.60 -9.70 -11.80
CA ASP A 140 18.07 -10.95 -12.39
C ASP A 140 18.96 -10.68 -13.60
N SER A 141 18.49 -9.82 -14.49
CA SER A 141 19.17 -9.42 -15.73
C SER A 141 20.43 -8.59 -15.50
N CYS A 142 20.39 -7.59 -14.61
CA CYS A 142 21.49 -6.65 -14.41
C CYS A 142 22.36 -7.02 -13.21
N THR A 143 23.68 -7.20 -13.39
CA THR A 143 24.60 -7.56 -12.30
C THR A 143 25.16 -6.36 -11.53
N ASP A 144 24.96 -5.13 -12.01
CA ASP A 144 25.43 -3.91 -11.38
C ASP A 144 24.37 -3.27 -10.47
N VAL A 145 24.63 -3.31 -9.16
CA VAL A 145 23.77 -2.73 -8.12
C VAL A 145 23.56 -1.23 -8.29
N ASP A 146 24.57 -0.48 -8.74
CA ASP A 146 24.43 0.96 -8.96
C ASP A 146 23.56 1.27 -10.17
N ALA A 147 23.62 0.43 -11.22
CA ALA A 147 22.73 0.54 -12.37
C ALA A 147 21.27 0.21 -11.99
N ILE A 148 21.02 -0.85 -11.21
CA ILE A 148 19.68 -1.16 -10.68
C ILE A 148 19.14 0.03 -9.86
N ALA A 149 19.95 0.55 -8.94
CA ALA A 149 19.57 1.73 -8.15
C ALA A 149 19.30 2.96 -9.02
N ALA A 150 20.04 3.14 -10.13
CA ALA A 150 19.80 4.22 -11.09
C ALA A 150 18.42 4.11 -11.76
N VAL A 151 18.00 2.90 -12.13
CA VAL A 151 16.66 2.66 -12.67
C VAL A 151 15.57 3.01 -11.65
N PHE A 152 15.68 2.56 -10.40
CA PHE A 152 14.72 2.94 -9.35
C PHE A 152 14.67 4.46 -9.12
N LYS A 153 15.82 5.14 -9.05
CA LYS A 153 15.88 6.62 -8.95
C LYS A 153 15.22 7.30 -10.15
N SER A 154 15.33 6.72 -11.35
CA SER A 154 14.75 7.29 -12.57
C SER A 154 13.23 7.33 -12.50
N LEU A 155 12.56 6.33 -11.90
CA LEU A 155 11.10 6.36 -11.69
C LEU A 155 10.70 7.51 -10.76
N VAL A 156 11.37 7.62 -9.60
CA VAL A 156 11.11 8.67 -8.61
C VAL A 156 11.28 10.07 -9.22
N THR A 157 12.34 10.26 -10.01
CA THR A 157 12.67 11.57 -10.59
C THR A 157 11.85 11.91 -11.83
N THR A 158 11.48 10.93 -12.65
CA THR A 158 10.72 11.13 -13.89
C THR A 158 9.24 11.37 -13.60
N TYR A 159 8.65 10.56 -12.71
CA TYR A 159 7.21 10.54 -12.48
C TYR A 159 6.78 11.15 -11.15
N GLY A 160 7.71 11.45 -10.23
CA GLY A 160 7.34 11.93 -8.90
C GLY A 160 6.61 10.89 -8.05
N ILE A 161 6.77 9.60 -8.38
CA ILE A 161 6.22 8.50 -7.58
C ILE A 161 6.90 8.42 -6.22
N THR A 162 6.18 7.87 -5.24
CA THR A 162 6.65 7.74 -3.85
C THR A 162 6.70 6.29 -3.38
N ARG A 163 6.29 5.34 -4.22
CA ARG A 163 6.37 3.90 -3.94
C ARG A 163 6.75 3.15 -5.21
N ILE A 164 7.64 2.18 -5.07
CA ILE A 164 8.00 1.19 -6.10
C ILE A 164 7.61 -0.18 -5.56
N ASP A 165 7.04 -1.00 -6.42
CA ASP A 165 6.71 -2.38 -6.12
C ASP A 165 7.69 -3.33 -6.83
N LEU A 166 7.97 -4.45 -6.17
CA LEU A 166 8.88 -5.50 -6.61
C LEU A 166 8.11 -6.80 -6.51
N ASP A 167 7.48 -7.20 -7.61
CA ASP A 167 6.84 -8.49 -7.74
C ASP A 167 7.91 -9.54 -8.01
N VAL A 168 8.05 -10.51 -7.10
CA VAL A 168 9.15 -11.49 -7.16
C VAL A 168 8.58 -12.89 -6.99
N GLU A 169 8.50 -13.58 -8.10
CA GLU A 169 7.85 -14.87 -8.29
C GLU A 169 8.77 -15.84 -9.03
N GLY A 170 8.22 -16.98 -9.47
CA GLY A 170 8.87 -17.90 -10.41
C GLY A 170 10.32 -18.25 -10.05
N ASP A 171 11.24 -18.10 -11.01
CA ASP A 171 12.67 -18.38 -10.77
C ASP A 171 13.36 -17.26 -9.96
N SER A 172 12.84 -16.02 -10.02
CA SER A 172 13.43 -14.85 -9.35
C SER A 172 13.38 -14.93 -7.83
N ILE A 173 12.37 -15.59 -7.26
CA ILE A 173 12.24 -15.78 -5.80
C ILE A 173 13.27 -16.77 -5.23
N ASP A 174 13.83 -17.64 -6.08
CA ASP A 174 14.88 -18.59 -5.72
C ASP A 174 16.29 -18.10 -6.13
N ASN A 175 16.37 -17.00 -6.90
CA ASN A 175 17.64 -16.39 -7.31
C ASN A 175 18.28 -15.55 -6.19
N ALA A 176 19.00 -16.21 -5.28
CA ALA A 176 19.67 -15.56 -4.15
C ALA A 176 20.61 -14.41 -4.57
N ALA A 177 21.28 -14.51 -5.72
CA ALA A 177 22.15 -13.44 -6.21
C ALA A 177 21.37 -12.23 -6.73
N GLY A 178 20.22 -12.45 -7.38
CA GLY A 178 19.27 -11.41 -7.79
C GLY A 178 18.69 -10.67 -6.59
N ILE A 179 18.18 -11.43 -5.62
CA ILE A 179 17.63 -10.91 -4.35
C ILE A 179 18.64 -10.02 -3.63
N ASP A 180 19.89 -10.45 -3.50
CA ASP A 180 20.94 -9.68 -2.82
C ASP A 180 21.25 -8.36 -3.54
N ARG A 181 21.36 -8.39 -4.88
CA ARG A 181 21.54 -7.17 -5.69
C ARG A 181 20.35 -6.22 -5.55
N ARG A 182 19.12 -6.74 -5.62
CA ARG A 182 17.86 -5.99 -5.48
C ARG A 182 17.82 -5.24 -4.15
N ASN A 183 18.05 -5.96 -3.04
CA ASN A 183 18.01 -5.36 -1.71
C ASN A 183 19.15 -4.36 -1.47
N LYS A 184 20.37 -4.61 -1.99
CA LYS A 184 21.45 -3.60 -1.95
C LYS A 184 21.08 -2.33 -2.73
N ALA A 185 20.41 -2.48 -3.87
CA ALA A 185 19.95 -1.34 -4.67
C ALA A 185 18.86 -0.55 -3.92
N ILE A 186 17.88 -1.22 -3.31
CA ILE A 186 16.87 -0.59 -2.43
C ILE A 186 17.57 0.28 -1.39
N ALA A 187 18.46 -0.30 -0.58
CA ALA A 187 19.15 0.42 0.49
C ALA A 187 19.94 1.65 -0.03
N LYS A 188 20.51 1.58 -1.24
CA LYS A 188 21.15 2.73 -1.90
C LYS A 188 20.15 3.83 -2.26
N VAL A 189 18.99 3.46 -2.81
CA VAL A 189 17.94 4.41 -3.20
C VAL A 189 17.34 5.08 -1.97
N GLU A 190 17.14 4.34 -0.88
CA GLU A 190 16.64 4.90 0.38
C GLU A 190 17.57 5.96 0.96
N ARG A 191 18.88 5.69 0.99
CA ARG A 191 19.89 6.68 1.44
C ARG A 191 19.93 7.90 0.52
N TRP A 192 19.83 7.70 -0.80
CA TRP A 192 19.76 8.79 -1.76
C TRP A 192 18.50 9.64 -1.54
N ALA A 193 17.35 9.02 -1.31
CA ALA A 193 16.10 9.73 -1.07
C ALA A 193 16.20 10.59 0.21
N GLU A 194 16.72 10.03 1.29
CA GLU A 194 16.99 10.76 2.53
C GLU A 194 17.90 11.98 2.31
N HIS A 195 19.06 11.79 1.65
CA HIS A 195 20.02 12.87 1.39
C HIS A 195 19.49 13.97 0.45
N THR A 196 18.50 13.65 -0.38
CA THR A 196 17.91 14.60 -1.34
C THR A 196 16.57 15.18 -0.88
N GLY A 197 16.13 14.86 0.34
CA GLY A 197 14.84 15.30 0.87
C GLY A 197 13.64 14.70 0.14
N ARG A 198 13.82 13.54 -0.52
CA ARG A 198 12.76 12.78 -1.20
C ARG A 198 12.24 11.67 -0.29
N SER A 199 11.01 11.25 -0.55
CA SER A 199 10.42 10.07 0.08
C SER A 199 10.21 8.99 -0.98
N VAL A 200 10.65 7.77 -0.66
CA VAL A 200 10.41 6.58 -1.47
C VAL A 200 10.18 5.40 -0.54
N ARG A 201 9.16 4.61 -0.86
CA ARG A 201 8.80 3.37 -0.19
C ARG A 201 8.99 2.20 -1.14
N PHE A 202 9.34 1.04 -0.60
CA PHE A 202 9.41 -0.20 -1.37
C PHE A 202 8.39 -1.21 -0.86
N SER A 203 7.60 -1.76 -1.78
CA SER A 203 6.79 -2.95 -1.54
C SER A 203 7.41 -4.17 -2.22
N TYR A 204 7.24 -5.32 -1.58
CA TYR A 204 7.43 -6.61 -2.22
C TYR A 204 6.07 -7.26 -2.39
N THR A 205 5.72 -7.64 -3.62
CA THR A 205 4.63 -8.59 -3.87
C THR A 205 5.23 -9.98 -4.00
N LEU A 206 4.70 -10.93 -3.21
CA LEU A 206 5.30 -12.26 -3.07
C LEU A 206 4.22 -13.36 -3.05
N PRO A 207 4.48 -14.52 -3.69
CA PRO A 207 3.65 -15.70 -3.55
C PRO A 207 3.54 -16.15 -2.10
N THR A 208 2.39 -16.68 -1.71
CA THR A 208 2.12 -17.13 -0.34
C THR A 208 1.54 -18.53 -0.29
N SER A 209 1.63 -19.18 0.87
CA SER A 209 0.68 -20.23 1.25
C SER A 209 -0.49 -19.64 2.03
N THR A 210 -1.51 -20.44 2.32
CA THR A 210 -2.61 -20.10 3.25
C THR A 210 -2.15 -19.82 4.69
N THR A 211 -0.85 -20.01 4.99
CA THR A 211 -0.24 -19.76 6.31
C THR A 211 0.92 -18.77 6.29
N GLY A 212 1.05 -17.97 5.22
CA GLY A 212 2.08 -16.95 5.03
C GLY A 212 3.16 -17.40 4.04
N LEU A 213 4.28 -16.67 4.00
CA LEU A 213 5.33 -16.89 3.01
C LEU A 213 5.97 -18.27 3.16
N ALA A 214 6.23 -18.91 2.03
CA ALA A 214 7.14 -20.05 1.98
C ALA A 214 8.59 -19.64 2.32
N ALA A 215 9.47 -20.63 2.47
CA ALA A 215 10.84 -20.39 2.93
C ALA A 215 11.66 -19.46 2.02
N ASN A 216 11.45 -19.54 0.70
CA ASN A 216 12.09 -18.70 -0.30
C ASN A 216 11.58 -17.25 -0.27
N GLY A 217 10.26 -17.03 -0.22
CA GLY A 217 9.69 -15.69 -0.01
C GLY A 217 10.17 -15.05 1.30
N LEU A 218 10.27 -15.84 2.38
CA LEU A 218 10.84 -15.34 3.64
C LEU A 218 12.34 -15.06 3.54
N ALA A 219 13.08 -15.75 2.66
CA ALA A 219 14.49 -15.48 2.40
C ALA A 219 14.72 -14.11 1.73
N VAL A 220 13.79 -13.66 0.88
CA VAL A 220 13.79 -12.29 0.31
C VAL A 220 13.82 -11.24 1.43
N LEU A 221 12.91 -11.37 2.40
CA LEU A 221 12.79 -10.43 3.51
C LEU A 221 13.96 -10.51 4.50
N ARG A 222 14.49 -11.71 4.76
CA ARG A 222 15.72 -11.87 5.56
C ARG A 222 16.90 -11.16 4.91
N ASN A 223 17.09 -11.35 3.61
CA ASN A 223 18.17 -10.68 2.89
C ASN A 223 17.98 -9.15 2.88
N ALA A 224 16.74 -8.64 2.84
CA ALA A 224 16.48 -7.22 2.97
C ALA A 224 16.92 -6.67 4.33
N VAL A 225 16.61 -7.39 5.42
CA VAL A 225 17.10 -7.06 6.77
C VAL A 225 18.63 -7.03 6.83
N ASP A 226 19.29 -8.05 6.29
CA ASP A 226 20.75 -8.19 6.32
C ASP A 226 21.45 -7.06 5.53
N ASN A 227 20.84 -6.61 4.43
CA ASN A 227 21.35 -5.50 3.61
C ASN A 227 20.91 -4.11 4.10
N GLY A 228 20.13 -4.03 5.19
CA GLY A 228 19.60 -2.77 5.71
C GLY A 228 18.63 -2.07 4.76
N ALA A 229 17.99 -2.82 3.86
CA ALA A 229 16.92 -2.35 2.99
C ALA A 229 15.60 -2.34 3.79
N ARG A 230 14.94 -1.18 3.89
CA ARG A 230 13.62 -1.13 4.52
C ARG A 230 12.58 -1.55 3.49
N VAL A 231 11.85 -2.60 3.84
CA VAL A 231 10.61 -3.01 3.18
C VAL A 231 9.45 -2.35 3.90
N ASP A 232 8.67 -1.55 3.16
CA ASP A 232 7.54 -0.78 3.72
C ASP A 232 6.22 -1.53 3.64
N VAL A 233 6.04 -2.40 2.64
CA VAL A 233 4.88 -3.28 2.48
C VAL A 233 5.33 -4.65 1.99
N VAL A 234 4.79 -5.72 2.57
CA VAL A 234 4.84 -7.08 2.04
C VAL A 234 3.42 -7.44 1.62
N ASN A 235 3.19 -7.45 0.32
CA ASN A 235 1.91 -7.65 -0.32
C ASN A 235 1.78 -9.12 -0.74
N LEU A 236 0.93 -9.89 -0.06
CA LEU A 236 0.80 -11.32 -0.33
C LEU A 236 -0.16 -11.57 -1.49
N MET A 237 0.26 -12.39 -2.46
CA MET A 237 -0.63 -12.97 -3.47
C MET A 237 -1.44 -14.11 -2.86
N THR A 238 -2.66 -13.80 -2.44
CA THR A 238 -3.57 -14.73 -1.74
C THR A 238 -4.53 -15.42 -2.71
N PHE A 239 -3.96 -15.94 -3.79
CA PHE A 239 -4.60 -16.71 -4.85
C PHE A 239 -3.53 -17.61 -5.50
N ASP A 240 -3.92 -18.47 -6.43
CA ASP A 240 -3.00 -19.34 -7.15
C ASP A 240 -2.17 -20.23 -6.19
N TYR A 241 -2.84 -20.88 -5.23
CA TYR A 241 -2.15 -21.76 -4.28
C TYR A 241 -1.63 -23.04 -4.93
N TYR A 242 -2.26 -23.51 -6.02
CA TYR A 242 -1.86 -24.69 -6.81
C TYR A 242 -1.60 -25.95 -5.97
N ASP A 243 -2.29 -26.10 -4.83
CA ASP A 243 -2.00 -27.15 -3.84
C ASP A 243 -2.95 -28.37 -3.92
N GLY A 244 -3.85 -28.39 -4.91
CA GLY A 244 -4.80 -29.49 -5.10
C GLY A 244 -6.08 -29.37 -4.27
N ALA A 245 -6.27 -28.28 -3.54
CA ALA A 245 -7.42 -28.08 -2.64
C ALA A 245 -8.45 -27.09 -3.19
N THR A 246 -9.64 -27.12 -2.60
CA THR A 246 -10.63 -26.03 -2.70
C THR A 246 -10.41 -25.09 -1.54
N HIS A 247 -10.40 -23.79 -1.81
CA HIS A 247 -10.05 -22.75 -0.83
C HIS A 247 -11.25 -21.88 -0.46
N ASP A 248 -11.24 -21.39 0.77
CA ASP A 248 -12.11 -20.29 1.21
C ASP A 248 -11.27 -19.02 1.15
N MET A 249 -11.25 -18.40 -0.03
CA MET A 249 -10.29 -17.34 -0.34
C MET A 249 -10.24 -16.22 0.70
N ALA A 250 -11.39 -15.80 1.26
CA ALA A 250 -11.39 -14.77 2.30
C ALA A 250 -10.79 -15.25 3.63
N ALA A 251 -11.04 -16.51 4.01
CA ALA A 251 -10.42 -17.10 5.20
C ALA A 251 -8.92 -17.30 5.00
N ASP A 252 -8.53 -17.79 3.82
CA ASP A 252 -7.13 -18.07 3.46
C ASP A 252 -6.30 -16.77 3.36
N THR A 253 -6.86 -15.67 2.84
CA THR A 253 -6.26 -14.34 2.93
C THR A 253 -5.96 -13.95 4.38
N ALA A 254 -6.95 -14.12 5.27
CA ALA A 254 -6.81 -13.73 6.68
C ALA A 254 -5.78 -14.60 7.43
N THR A 255 -5.72 -15.91 7.15
CA THR A 255 -4.76 -16.83 7.78
C THR A 255 -3.36 -16.62 7.21
N ALA A 256 -3.20 -16.39 5.90
CA ALA A 256 -1.92 -16.13 5.27
C ALA A 256 -1.29 -14.85 5.82
N ALA A 257 -2.06 -13.77 5.90
CA ALA A 257 -1.61 -12.51 6.48
C ALA A 257 -1.29 -12.62 7.99
N THR A 258 -2.03 -13.44 8.73
CA THR A 258 -1.71 -13.73 10.15
C THR A 258 -0.40 -14.49 10.29
N GLY A 259 -0.14 -15.45 9.40
CA GLY A 259 1.14 -16.15 9.33
C GLY A 259 2.30 -15.21 9.02
N LEU A 260 2.14 -14.35 8.01
CA LEU A 260 3.12 -13.31 7.69
C LEU A 260 3.36 -12.36 8.86
N HIS A 261 2.33 -11.96 9.60
CA HIS A 261 2.50 -11.14 10.80
C HIS A 261 3.47 -11.79 11.80
N GLY A 262 3.33 -13.09 12.04
CA GLY A 262 4.26 -13.86 12.88
C GLY A 262 5.68 -13.90 12.31
N GLN A 263 5.83 -14.07 11.00
CA GLN A 263 7.13 -14.02 10.32
C GLN A 263 7.79 -12.65 10.43
N LEU A 264 7.04 -11.57 10.23
CA LEU A 264 7.51 -10.20 10.38
C LEU A 264 7.86 -9.88 11.84
N ALA A 265 7.15 -10.43 12.82
CA ALA A 265 7.49 -10.27 14.23
C ALA A 265 8.86 -10.89 14.56
N ALA A 266 9.19 -12.03 13.96
CA ALA A 266 10.50 -12.66 14.09
C ALA A 266 11.62 -11.84 13.43
N LEU A 267 11.35 -11.25 12.25
CA LEU A 267 12.32 -10.41 11.53
C LEU A 267 12.52 -9.03 12.19
N TYR A 268 11.47 -8.46 12.77
CA TYR A 268 11.46 -7.11 13.32
C TYR A 268 10.98 -7.09 14.79
N PRO A 269 11.71 -7.72 15.72
CA PRO A 269 11.26 -7.91 17.11
C PRO A 269 11.05 -6.61 17.90
N LYS A 270 11.53 -5.47 17.36
CA LYS A 270 11.35 -4.13 17.96
C LYS A 270 10.12 -3.39 17.44
N LYS A 271 9.41 -3.90 16.43
CA LYS A 271 8.18 -3.28 15.91
C LYS A 271 6.98 -3.77 16.72
N SER A 272 6.05 -2.87 17.02
CA SER A 272 4.79 -3.27 17.65
C SER A 272 3.90 -4.03 16.67
N SER A 273 2.99 -4.87 17.18
CA SER A 273 2.03 -5.60 16.35
C SER A 273 1.28 -4.70 15.36
N THR A 274 0.85 -3.51 15.77
CA THR A 274 0.20 -2.52 14.88
C THR A 274 1.10 -2.07 13.73
N LYS A 275 2.41 -1.88 13.97
CA LYS A 275 3.35 -1.53 12.91
C LYS A 275 3.60 -2.70 11.96
N LEU A 276 3.58 -3.93 12.47
CA LEU A 276 3.72 -5.14 11.66
C LEU A 276 2.50 -5.36 10.76
N TRP A 277 1.28 -5.22 11.29
CA TRP A 277 0.06 -5.23 10.47
C TRP A 277 0.08 -4.12 9.40
N ASN A 278 0.56 -2.92 9.75
CA ASN A 278 0.71 -1.83 8.79
C ASN A 278 1.88 -2.02 7.79
N MET A 279 2.64 -3.11 7.87
CA MET A 279 3.56 -3.55 6.82
C MET A 279 2.95 -4.60 5.90
N ILE A 280 1.76 -5.12 6.18
CA ILE A 280 1.13 -6.16 5.37
C ILE A 280 0.23 -5.51 4.32
N GLY A 281 0.27 -6.05 3.11
CA GLY A 281 -0.77 -5.88 2.09
C GLY A 281 -1.25 -7.25 1.62
N VAL A 282 -2.40 -7.28 0.96
CA VAL A 282 -2.87 -8.47 0.23
C VAL A 282 -3.32 -8.05 -1.17
N ILE A 283 -3.00 -8.88 -2.15
CA ILE A 283 -3.48 -8.78 -3.53
C ILE A 283 -4.30 -10.04 -3.81
N GLU A 284 -5.55 -9.81 -4.19
CA GLU A 284 -6.50 -10.86 -4.56
C GLU A 284 -6.57 -11.04 -6.08
N MET A 285 -7.08 -12.16 -6.58
CA MET A 285 -7.43 -12.31 -7.99
C MET A 285 -8.96 -12.41 -8.12
N PRO A 286 -9.68 -11.36 -8.57
CA PRO A 286 -11.13 -11.37 -8.59
C PRO A 286 -11.69 -12.49 -9.45
N GLY A 287 -12.71 -13.17 -8.94
CA GLY A 287 -13.34 -14.30 -9.60
C GLY A 287 -12.46 -15.54 -9.64
N ILE A 288 -12.51 -16.27 -10.76
CA ILE A 288 -11.80 -17.54 -10.93
C ILE A 288 -10.34 -17.22 -11.28
N ASP A 289 -9.40 -17.71 -10.48
CA ASP A 289 -7.97 -17.52 -10.71
C ASP A 289 -7.40 -18.48 -11.77
N ASP A 290 -6.08 -18.57 -11.88
CA ASP A 290 -5.40 -19.41 -12.87
C ASP A 290 -5.43 -20.90 -12.51
N TYR A 291 -5.58 -21.24 -11.21
CA TYR A 291 -5.75 -22.61 -10.77
C TYR A 291 -7.12 -23.19 -11.18
N GLY A 292 -8.18 -22.39 -11.03
CA GLY A 292 -9.51 -22.74 -11.51
C GLY A 292 -10.63 -22.50 -10.50
N PRO A 293 -11.85 -23.02 -10.74
CA PRO A 293 -13.03 -22.69 -9.94
C PRO A 293 -12.92 -23.11 -8.46
N GLU A 294 -12.01 -24.01 -8.12
CA GLU A 294 -11.64 -24.36 -6.75
C GLU A 294 -11.04 -23.18 -5.95
N GLU A 295 -10.50 -22.17 -6.64
CA GLU A 295 -10.00 -20.91 -6.09
C GLU A 295 -10.76 -19.75 -6.75
N THR A 296 -11.97 -19.48 -6.26
CA THR A 296 -12.82 -18.37 -6.74
C THR A 296 -12.95 -17.28 -5.67
N PHE A 297 -12.35 -16.12 -5.89
CA PHE A 297 -12.54 -14.95 -5.03
C PHE A 297 -13.84 -14.22 -5.38
N THR A 298 -14.90 -14.45 -4.61
CA THR A 298 -16.24 -13.94 -4.91
C THR A 298 -16.45 -12.48 -4.49
N THR A 299 -17.57 -11.90 -4.92
CA THR A 299 -18.04 -10.58 -4.49
C THR A 299 -18.29 -10.50 -2.98
N GLU A 300 -18.66 -11.61 -2.33
CA GLU A 300 -18.82 -11.72 -0.88
C GLU A 300 -17.47 -11.82 -0.15
N ASN A 301 -16.49 -12.50 -0.76
CA ASN A 301 -15.12 -12.53 -0.23
C ASN A 301 -14.54 -11.12 -0.19
N ALA A 302 -14.74 -10.31 -1.24
CA ALA A 302 -14.27 -8.92 -1.27
C ALA A 302 -14.77 -8.09 -0.08
N VAL A 303 -16.07 -8.16 0.23
CA VAL A 303 -16.65 -7.45 1.38
C VAL A 303 -16.08 -7.96 2.71
N THR A 304 -15.79 -9.26 2.79
CA THR A 304 -15.23 -9.88 4.00
C THR A 304 -13.78 -9.46 4.21
N VAL A 305 -12.96 -9.52 3.17
CA VAL A 305 -11.55 -9.12 3.19
C VAL A 305 -11.40 -7.63 3.48
N GLU A 306 -12.23 -6.77 2.88
CA GLU A 306 -12.17 -5.33 3.13
C GLU A 306 -12.40 -4.99 4.61
N LYS A 307 -13.46 -5.53 5.22
CA LYS A 307 -13.75 -5.32 6.64
C LYS A 307 -12.66 -5.89 7.55
N TRP A 308 -12.12 -7.05 7.20
CA TRP A 308 -11.01 -7.65 7.93
C TRP A 308 -9.75 -6.76 7.83
N ALA A 309 -9.45 -6.24 6.64
CA ALA A 309 -8.31 -5.37 6.37
C ALA A 309 -8.41 -4.07 7.17
N GLU A 310 -9.59 -3.46 7.22
CA GLU A 310 -9.88 -2.29 8.06
C GLU A 310 -9.65 -2.63 9.55
N ALA A 311 -10.25 -3.72 10.04
CA ALA A 311 -10.16 -4.13 11.44
C ALA A 311 -8.72 -4.46 11.88
N ARG A 312 -7.90 -5.01 10.98
CA ARG A 312 -6.47 -5.30 11.26
C ARG A 312 -5.57 -4.08 11.06
N GLY A 313 -5.98 -3.12 10.24
CA GLY A 313 -5.19 -1.93 9.91
C GLY A 313 -4.01 -2.25 8.99
N ILE A 314 -4.23 -3.10 7.99
CA ILE A 314 -3.21 -3.42 6.98
C ILE A 314 -2.87 -2.20 6.12
N ASN A 315 -1.73 -2.23 5.43
CA ASN A 315 -1.26 -1.10 4.60
C ASN A 315 -1.99 -0.99 3.28
N THR A 316 -2.27 -2.12 2.62
CA THR A 316 -2.62 -2.13 1.21
C THR A 316 -3.62 -3.25 0.90
N LEU A 317 -4.69 -2.89 0.21
CA LEU A 317 -5.50 -3.83 -0.56
C LEU A 317 -5.21 -3.60 -2.04
N SER A 318 -5.09 -4.69 -2.77
CA SER A 318 -4.88 -4.68 -4.21
C SER A 318 -5.59 -5.87 -4.83
N PHE A 319 -5.63 -5.92 -6.15
CA PHE A 319 -6.05 -7.11 -6.86
C PHE A 319 -5.43 -7.17 -8.26
N TRP A 320 -5.25 -8.39 -8.77
CA TRP A 320 -4.87 -8.71 -10.14
C TRP A 320 -6.13 -9.01 -10.96
N ALA A 321 -6.58 -8.15 -11.86
CA ALA A 321 -6.10 -6.82 -12.20
C ALA A 321 -7.30 -5.91 -12.48
N LEU A 322 -7.09 -4.61 -12.60
CA LEU A 322 -8.13 -3.62 -12.86
C LEU A 322 -8.95 -3.99 -14.10
N GLN A 323 -8.27 -4.38 -15.19
CA GLN A 323 -8.92 -4.83 -16.42
C GLN A 323 -9.84 -6.05 -16.22
N ARG A 324 -9.58 -6.90 -15.22
CA ARG A 324 -10.37 -8.08 -14.88
C ARG A 324 -11.67 -7.76 -14.12
N ASP A 325 -11.84 -6.55 -13.61
CA ASP A 325 -12.95 -6.18 -12.71
C ASP A 325 -14.29 -5.96 -13.46
N ASN A 326 -14.77 -7.00 -14.13
CA ASN A 326 -16.05 -7.03 -14.84
C ASN A 326 -16.55 -8.47 -15.04
N GLY A 327 -17.88 -8.62 -15.21
CA GLY A 327 -18.54 -9.91 -15.37
C GLY A 327 -18.66 -10.43 -16.81
N GLY A 328 -17.79 -9.98 -17.72
CA GLY A 328 -17.94 -10.21 -19.16
C GLY A 328 -17.73 -11.65 -19.66
N CYS A 329 -17.21 -12.56 -18.82
CA CYS A 329 -16.79 -13.91 -19.26
C CYS A 329 -17.08 -15.03 -18.25
N VAL A 330 -18.29 -15.06 -17.69
CA VAL A 330 -18.72 -16.08 -16.72
C VAL A 330 -18.28 -17.50 -17.12
N GLY A 331 -17.59 -18.19 -16.21
CA GLY A 331 -17.07 -19.55 -16.39
C GLY A 331 -15.65 -19.64 -16.95
N THR A 332 -14.98 -18.51 -17.18
CA THR A 332 -13.59 -18.47 -17.69
C THR A 332 -12.62 -18.18 -16.55
N GLY A 333 -11.75 -19.14 -16.20
CA GLY A 333 -10.64 -18.92 -15.25
C GLY A 333 -9.45 -18.21 -15.89
N GLY A 334 -8.64 -17.54 -15.07
CA GLY A 334 -7.35 -16.98 -15.48
C GLY A 334 -7.39 -15.93 -16.61
N SER A 335 -8.55 -15.31 -16.86
CA SER A 335 -8.68 -14.35 -17.97
C SER A 335 -8.10 -12.98 -17.58
N ASP A 336 -7.26 -12.40 -18.43
CA ASP A 336 -6.74 -11.02 -18.27
C ASP A 336 -7.82 -9.93 -18.37
N SER A 337 -8.95 -10.25 -19.02
CA SER A 337 -9.93 -9.23 -19.46
C SER A 337 -11.23 -9.20 -18.64
N CYS A 338 -11.40 -10.13 -17.71
CA CYS A 338 -12.63 -10.30 -16.92
C CYS A 338 -12.42 -11.38 -15.84
N SER A 339 -13.22 -11.36 -14.79
CA SER A 339 -13.01 -12.18 -13.59
C SER A 339 -13.48 -13.63 -13.70
N GLY A 340 -14.26 -13.97 -14.72
CA GLY A 340 -14.86 -15.31 -14.82
C GLY A 340 -16.11 -15.52 -13.98
N ILE A 341 -16.59 -14.51 -13.23
CA ILE A 341 -17.83 -14.60 -12.43
C ILE A 341 -18.86 -13.56 -12.87
N ALA A 342 -20.12 -13.77 -12.49
CA ALA A 342 -21.16 -12.75 -12.68
C ALA A 342 -20.96 -11.65 -11.64
N GLN A 343 -20.69 -10.43 -12.10
CA GLN A 343 -20.51 -9.25 -11.26
C GLN A 343 -20.83 -7.97 -12.05
N ASP A 344 -21.05 -6.87 -11.34
CA ASP A 344 -21.04 -5.54 -11.96
C ASP A 344 -19.62 -5.14 -12.34
N THR A 345 -19.49 -4.27 -13.35
CA THR A 345 -18.20 -3.66 -13.71
C THR A 345 -17.73 -2.77 -12.56
N TRP A 346 -16.45 -2.88 -12.19
CA TRP A 346 -15.80 -2.16 -11.09
C TRP A 346 -16.26 -2.56 -9.68
N TYR A 347 -16.92 -3.71 -9.51
CA TYR A 347 -17.44 -4.14 -8.22
C TYR A 347 -16.33 -4.24 -7.15
N PHE A 348 -15.20 -4.86 -7.49
CA PHE A 348 -14.10 -5.08 -6.54
C PHE A 348 -13.39 -3.76 -6.23
N SER A 349 -13.22 -2.89 -7.23
CA SER A 349 -12.73 -1.52 -7.08
C SER A 349 -13.55 -0.74 -6.06
N HIS A 350 -14.88 -0.67 -6.25
CA HIS A 350 -15.79 0.04 -5.36
C HIS A 350 -15.87 -0.57 -3.96
N THR A 351 -15.77 -1.90 -3.85
CA THR A 351 -15.79 -2.58 -2.56
C THR A 351 -14.57 -2.20 -1.73
N PHE A 352 -13.36 -2.27 -2.30
CA PHE A 352 -12.12 -1.99 -1.57
C PHE A 352 -11.91 -0.50 -1.26
N GLU A 353 -12.50 0.43 -2.02
CA GLU A 353 -12.45 1.87 -1.73
C GLU A 353 -12.88 2.26 -0.32
N ALA A 354 -13.76 1.46 0.31
CA ALA A 354 -14.20 1.68 1.69
C ALA A 354 -13.03 1.73 2.69
N LEU A 355 -11.96 0.94 2.46
CA LEU A 355 -10.76 0.94 3.30
C LEU A 355 -10.06 2.30 3.28
N ALA A 356 -9.99 2.94 2.11
CA ALA A 356 -9.40 4.27 1.97
C ALA A 356 -10.29 5.35 2.61
N ALA A 357 -11.62 5.21 2.51
CA ALA A 357 -12.58 6.16 3.06
C ALA A 357 -12.64 6.12 4.61
N ALA A 358 -12.57 4.94 5.21
CA ALA A 358 -12.66 4.76 6.67
C ALA A 358 -11.54 5.47 7.44
N HIS A 359 -10.34 5.58 6.85
CA HIS A 359 -9.21 6.31 7.46
C HIS A 359 -9.49 7.82 7.57
N HIS A 360 -10.26 8.39 6.65
CA HIS A 360 -10.62 9.80 6.69
C HIS A 360 -11.74 10.14 7.70
N ALA A 361 -12.46 9.13 8.21
CA ALA A 361 -13.55 9.32 9.16
C ALA A 361 -13.11 9.37 10.64
N HIS A 362 -11.88 8.96 10.95
CA HIS A 362 -11.36 8.88 12.32
C HIS A 362 -9.98 9.58 12.45
N PRO A 363 -9.95 10.89 12.79
CA PRO A 363 -8.71 11.65 12.98
C PRO A 363 -7.90 11.26 14.22
#